data_AF-A0A090X6M2-F1
#
_entry.id   AF-A0A090X6M2-F1
#
_cell.length_a   1.000
_cell.length_b   1.000
_cell.length_c   1.000
_cell.angle_alpha   90.00
_cell.angle_beta   90.00
_cell.angle_gamma   90.00
#
_symmetry.space_group_name_H-M   'P 1'
#
loop_
_entity.id
_entity.type
_entity.pdbx_description
1 polymer ?
#
loop_
_entity_poly.entity_id
_entity_poly.type
_entity_poly.pdbx_seq_one_letter_code
_entity_poly.pdbx_strand_id
1 'polypeptide(L)'
;MKTKITLLLTLLFVGGANIGFAQQDEECMSKLSIFHEYVKSKNYDAAYEPWMAVRNKCPKFNNAIYIDGEKILEDKIDKLEGAAKLPFVNDLLKLWEERAEHFASKTPTGKYGAMACQLKYDNRDILNLDNAALYACYDEIYKADKDNFTNPQSLYTYFSLMVDLYDAKQKTAAELFNKYDDVVEKIEDEVKNTSEKLNTLIAKEDAGTELTKKERSV
;
A
#
# COMPACT_ATOMS: atom_id res chain seq x y z
N MET A 1 -76.61 -1.68 22.84
CA MET A 1 -76.02 -0.33 22.75
C MET A 1 -74.59 -0.42 23.24
N LYS A 2 -73.60 -0.50 22.33
CA LYS A 2 -72.82 0.61 21.76
C LYS A 2 -71.94 1.37 22.79
N THR A 3 -70.63 1.04 22.72
CA THR A 3 -69.43 1.94 22.77
C THR A 3 -69.07 2.61 24.11
N LYS A 4 -67.81 2.83 24.51
CA LYS A 4 -66.46 2.87 23.88
C LYS A 4 -65.41 2.82 25.03
N ILE A 5 -64.45 1.90 25.01
CA ILE A 5 -63.05 2.04 24.50
C ILE A 5 -62.09 2.78 25.47
N THR A 6 -61.27 1.93 26.10
CA THR A 6 -60.06 2.10 26.90
C THR A 6 -58.97 2.92 26.19
N LEU A 7 -58.35 3.89 26.89
CA LEU A 7 -57.17 4.60 26.38
C LEU A 7 -55.89 4.00 26.99
N LEU A 8 -55.18 3.22 26.18
CA LEU A 8 -53.83 2.71 26.45
C LEU A 8 -52.79 3.85 26.30
N LEU A 9 -52.13 4.18 27.41
CA LEU A 9 -50.83 4.87 27.43
C LEU A 9 -49.74 3.81 27.27
N THR A 10 -49.49 3.37 26.04
CA THR A 10 -48.33 2.55 25.71
C THR A 10 -47.48 3.26 24.68
N LEU A 11 -46.30 3.66 25.15
CA LEU A 11 -45.12 4.11 24.41
C LEU A 11 -45.05 3.58 22.97
N LEU A 12 -45.35 4.46 22.03
CA LEU A 12 -44.88 4.37 20.65
C LEU A 12 -43.56 5.15 20.54
N PHE A 13 -42.52 4.58 21.16
CA PHE A 13 -41.12 4.78 20.75
C PHE A 13 -40.64 3.47 20.12
N VAL A 14 -41.33 3.06 19.05
CA VAL A 14 -40.76 2.13 18.05
C VAL A 14 -40.32 3.00 16.87
N GLY A 15 -39.42 3.93 17.17
CA GLY A 15 -38.69 4.73 16.20
C GLY A 15 -37.22 4.40 16.40
N GLY A 16 -36.70 3.50 15.58
CA GLY A 16 -35.32 3.06 15.70
C GLY A 16 -35.15 1.66 15.16
N ALA A 17 -35.37 1.50 13.86
CA ALA A 17 -34.76 0.41 13.13
C ALA A 17 -33.27 0.34 13.50
N ASN A 18 -32.80 -0.88 13.72
CA ASN A 18 -31.39 -1.22 13.74
C ASN A 18 -30.68 -0.59 12.53
N ILE A 19 -29.97 0.52 12.74
CA ILE A 19 -28.97 1.06 11.82
C ILE A 19 -27.72 1.33 12.65
N GLY A 20 -27.04 0.26 13.01
CA GLY A 20 -25.70 0.31 13.60
C GLY A 20 -24.64 0.62 12.55
N PHE A 21 -24.80 1.71 11.80
CA PHE A 21 -23.82 2.26 10.86
C PHE A 21 -24.11 3.75 10.67
N ALA A 22 -23.46 4.63 11.45
CA ALA A 22 -23.20 6.06 11.14
C ALA A 22 -22.98 6.96 12.36
N GLN A 23 -22.52 6.47 13.51
CA GLN A 23 -21.77 7.37 14.39
C GLN A 23 -20.36 7.44 13.80
N GLN A 24 -20.11 8.42 12.92
CA GLN A 24 -18.75 8.77 12.54
C GLN A 24 -17.99 8.94 13.86
N ASP A 25 -16.94 8.16 14.05
CA ASP A 25 -16.11 8.28 15.24
C ASP A 25 -15.45 9.67 15.17
N GLU A 26 -16.05 10.64 15.86
CA GLU A 26 -15.66 12.05 15.82
C GLU A 26 -14.18 12.22 16.19
N GLU A 27 -13.68 11.35 17.07
CA GLU A 27 -12.26 11.30 17.43
C GLU A 27 -11.40 10.84 16.24
N CYS A 28 -11.81 9.79 15.51
CA CYS A 28 -11.10 9.35 14.32
C CYS A 28 -11.12 10.39 13.20
N MET A 29 -12.23 11.12 13.01
CA MET A 29 -12.29 12.23 12.06
C MET A 29 -11.35 13.38 12.45
N SER A 30 -11.39 13.78 13.72
CA SER A 30 -10.56 14.86 14.25
C SER A 30 -9.08 14.52 14.14
N LYS A 31 -8.67 13.34 14.64
CA LYS A 31 -7.27 12.89 14.58
C LYS A 31 -6.80 12.64 13.16
N LEU A 32 -7.68 12.18 12.26
CA LEU A 32 -7.33 12.05 10.85
C LEU A 32 -6.98 13.40 10.23
N SER A 33 -7.81 14.40 10.48
CA SER A 33 -7.57 15.76 9.98
C SER A 33 -6.24 16.30 10.54
N ILE A 34 -5.97 16.08 11.83
CA ILE A 34 -4.73 16.50 12.48
C ILE A 34 -3.49 15.85 11.86
N PHE A 35 -3.42 14.51 11.80
CA PHE A 35 -2.21 13.85 11.26
C PHE A 35 -2.02 14.16 9.78
N HIS A 36 -3.11 14.30 9.02
CA HIS A 36 -3.03 14.58 7.58
C HIS A 36 -2.43 15.97 7.31
N GLU A 37 -2.79 16.99 8.11
CA GLU A 37 -2.18 18.32 8.01
C GLU A 37 -0.71 18.32 8.45
N TYR A 38 -0.35 17.52 9.46
CA TYR A 38 1.06 17.32 9.81
C TYR A 38 1.85 16.65 8.67
N VAL A 39 1.30 15.63 8.02
CA VAL A 39 1.95 14.98 6.88
C VAL A 39 2.08 15.92 5.68
N LYS A 40 1.07 16.76 5.39
CA LYS A 40 1.16 17.79 4.34
C LYS A 40 2.27 18.81 4.60
N SER A 41 2.47 19.18 5.87
CA SER A 41 3.55 20.07 6.30
C SER A 41 4.88 19.33 6.55
N LYS A 42 4.96 18.03 6.24
CA LYS A 42 6.12 17.14 6.46
C LYS A 42 6.56 17.04 7.93
N ASN A 43 5.67 17.34 8.87
CA ASN A 43 5.91 17.16 10.30
C ASN A 43 5.53 15.72 10.73
N TYR A 44 6.29 14.74 10.25
CA TYR A 44 6.00 13.32 10.47
C TYR A 44 6.10 12.91 11.94
N ASP A 45 6.97 13.56 12.71
CA ASP A 45 7.11 13.30 14.14
C ASP A 45 5.85 13.69 14.92
N ALA A 46 5.25 14.85 14.62
CA ALA A 46 3.97 15.23 15.20
C ALA A 46 2.78 14.42 14.65
N ALA A 47 2.89 13.88 13.43
CA ALA A 47 1.85 13.06 12.82
C ALA A 47 1.73 11.66 13.44
N TYR A 48 2.82 11.10 13.99
CA TYR A 48 2.89 9.70 14.40
C TYR A 48 1.81 9.29 15.43
N GLU A 49 1.71 10.01 16.54
CA GLU A 49 0.76 9.69 17.62
C GLU A 49 -0.72 9.76 17.18
N PRO A 50 -1.22 10.87 16.57
CA PRO A 50 -2.59 10.91 16.09
C PRO A 50 -2.85 9.90 14.97
N TRP A 51 -1.87 9.61 14.12
CA TRP A 51 -1.98 8.58 13.09
C TRP A 51 -2.14 7.17 13.68
N MET A 52 -1.27 6.78 14.62
CA MET A 52 -1.34 5.48 15.29
C MET A 52 -2.68 5.28 16.00
N ALA A 53 -3.20 6.32 16.65
CA ALA A 53 -4.52 6.27 17.29
C ALA A 53 -5.64 5.97 16.28
N VAL A 54 -5.64 6.59 15.11
CA VAL A 54 -6.65 6.34 14.06
C VAL A 54 -6.47 4.96 13.43
N ARG A 55 -5.23 4.55 13.14
CA ARG A 55 -4.91 3.22 12.58
C ARG A 55 -5.44 2.11 13.48
N ASN A 56 -5.22 2.22 14.80
CA ASN A 56 -5.63 1.19 15.76
C ASN A 56 -7.15 1.19 16.03
N LYS A 57 -7.76 2.37 16.14
CA LYS A 57 -9.19 2.49 16.51
C LYS A 57 -10.12 2.31 15.31
N CYS A 58 -9.71 2.83 14.15
CA CYS A 58 -10.56 3.01 12.98
C CYS A 58 -9.86 2.64 11.66
N PRO A 59 -9.29 1.43 11.51
CA PRO A 59 -8.45 1.07 10.36
C PRO A 59 -9.16 1.13 9.00
N LYS A 60 -10.49 0.93 8.97
CA LYS A 60 -11.31 0.98 7.75
C LYS A 60 -11.82 2.39 7.39
N PHE A 61 -11.52 3.40 8.21
CA PHE A 61 -12.16 4.72 8.09
C PHE A 61 -11.74 5.48 6.84
N ASN A 62 -10.44 5.47 6.51
CA ASN A 62 -9.94 6.17 5.32
C ASN A 62 -8.59 5.58 4.86
N ASN A 63 -8.41 5.42 3.56
CA ASN A 63 -7.16 4.93 2.98
C ASN A 63 -5.95 5.86 3.24
N ALA A 64 -6.19 7.13 3.60
CA ALA A 64 -5.16 8.06 4.02
C ALA A 64 -4.37 7.55 5.23
N ILE A 65 -4.97 6.73 6.10
CA ILE A 65 -4.29 6.06 7.22
C ILE A 65 -3.05 5.33 6.69
N TYR A 66 -3.18 4.58 5.60
CA TYR A 66 -2.08 3.80 5.06
C TYR A 66 -1.15 4.62 4.17
N ILE A 67 -1.69 5.54 3.35
CA ILE A 67 -0.88 6.40 2.47
C ILE A 67 0.03 7.33 3.28
N ASP A 68 -0.50 7.94 4.34
CA ASP A 68 0.28 8.87 5.16
C ASP A 68 1.11 8.12 6.20
N GLY A 69 0.62 6.97 6.67
CA GLY A 69 1.40 6.05 7.52
C GLY A 69 2.68 5.56 6.87
N GLU A 70 2.65 5.27 5.57
CA GLU A 70 3.83 4.89 4.78
C GLU A 70 4.92 5.97 4.89
N LYS A 71 4.57 7.23 4.61
CA LYS A 71 5.49 8.37 4.71
C LYS A 71 6.01 8.60 6.14
N ILE A 72 5.14 8.43 7.13
CA ILE A 72 5.51 8.60 8.55
C ILE A 72 6.53 7.55 8.97
N LEU A 73 6.32 6.29 8.57
CA LEU A 73 7.24 5.20 8.91
C LEU A 73 8.54 5.28 8.12
N GLU A 74 8.48 5.61 6.82
CA GLU A 74 9.66 5.85 5.99
C GLU A 74 10.56 6.94 6.58
N ASP A 75 10.00 8.09 6.99
CA ASP A 75 10.77 9.16 7.64
C ASP A 75 11.45 8.69 8.94
N LYS A 76 10.79 7.83 9.73
CA LYS A 76 11.40 7.24 10.93
C LYS A 76 12.52 6.26 10.59
N ILE A 77 12.34 5.43 9.56
CA ILE A 77 13.36 4.47 9.10
C ILE A 77 14.59 5.23 8.58
N ASP A 78 14.40 6.32 7.84
CA ASP A 78 15.47 7.13 7.26
C ASP A 78 16.30 7.89 8.31
N LYS A 79 15.69 8.27 9.44
CA LYS A 79 16.37 8.98 10.55
C LYS A 79 17.14 8.05 11.50
N LEU A 80 16.94 6.74 11.42
CA LEU A 80 17.50 5.76 12.35
C LEU A 80 18.62 4.97 11.68
N GLU A 81 19.39 4.20 12.47
CA GLU A 81 20.48 3.37 11.97
C GLU A 81 20.48 1.98 12.63
N GLY A 82 20.95 0.99 11.88
CA GLY A 82 21.07 -0.40 12.34
C GLY A 82 19.81 -0.95 12.99
N ALA A 83 19.97 -1.63 14.12
CA ALA A 83 18.87 -2.30 14.82
C ALA A 83 17.74 -1.38 15.28
N ALA A 84 17.96 -0.06 15.36
CA ALA A 84 16.91 0.89 15.72
C ALA A 84 15.81 1.01 14.66
N LYS A 85 16.11 0.68 13.38
CA LYS A 85 15.13 0.67 12.28
C LYS A 85 14.11 -0.46 12.41
N LEU A 86 14.51 -1.60 13.00
CA LEU A 86 13.75 -2.85 13.02
C LEU A 86 12.26 -2.72 13.39
N PRO A 87 11.88 -2.03 14.49
CA PRO A 87 10.46 -1.86 14.82
C PRO A 87 9.66 -1.14 13.73
N PHE A 88 10.22 -0.11 13.10
CA PHE A 88 9.53 0.67 12.07
C PHE A 88 9.50 -0.04 10.72
N VAL A 89 10.55 -0.80 10.38
CA VAL A 89 10.57 -1.69 9.21
C VAL A 89 9.46 -2.74 9.33
N ASN A 90 9.38 -3.43 10.47
CA ASN A 90 8.32 -4.42 10.70
C ASN A 90 6.93 -3.79 10.71
N ASP A 91 6.79 -2.58 11.26
CA ASP A 91 5.51 -1.88 11.26
C ASP A 91 5.09 -1.42 9.87
N LEU A 92 6.03 -1.07 8.98
CA LEU A 92 5.74 -0.71 7.59
C LEU A 92 5.33 -1.93 6.76
N LEU A 93 5.99 -3.08 6.97
CA LEU A 93 5.53 -4.35 6.38
C LEU A 93 4.10 -4.67 6.82
N LYS A 94 3.81 -4.57 8.12
CA LYS A 94 2.47 -4.78 8.67
C LYS A 94 1.47 -3.74 8.15
N LEU A 95 1.89 -2.50 7.94
CA LEU A 95 1.04 -1.45 7.41
C LEU A 95 0.50 -1.83 6.02
N TRP A 96 1.34 -2.38 5.16
CA TRP A 96 0.91 -2.84 3.83
C TRP A 96 0.00 -4.08 3.89
N GLU A 97 0.22 -4.99 4.83
CA GLU A 97 -0.69 -6.11 5.10
C GLU A 97 -2.08 -5.62 5.52
N GLU A 98 -2.16 -4.72 6.50
CA GLU A 98 -3.41 -4.12 6.96
C GLU A 98 -4.09 -3.29 5.85
N ARG A 99 -3.30 -2.61 5.01
CA ARG A 99 -3.81 -1.91 3.83
C ARG A 99 -4.45 -2.88 2.84
N ALA A 100 -3.87 -4.07 2.64
CA ALA A 100 -4.45 -5.10 1.80
C ALA A 100 -5.74 -5.66 2.43
N GLU A 101 -5.77 -5.86 3.74
CA GLU A 101 -6.95 -6.34 4.47
C GLU A 101 -8.15 -5.36 4.36
N HIS A 102 -7.90 -4.07 4.55
CA HIS A 102 -8.97 -3.08 4.66
C HIS A 102 -9.29 -2.36 3.34
N PHE A 103 -8.33 -2.30 2.42
CA PHE A 103 -8.44 -1.56 1.15
C PHE A 103 -7.91 -2.38 -0.04
N ALA A 104 -8.21 -3.69 -0.10
CA ALA A 104 -7.76 -4.62 -1.14
C ALA A 104 -7.80 -4.07 -2.58
N SER A 105 -8.91 -3.44 -2.99
CA SER A 105 -9.06 -2.90 -4.35
C SER A 105 -8.10 -1.75 -4.68
N LYS A 106 -7.47 -1.15 -3.67
CA LYS A 106 -6.46 -0.10 -3.81
C LYS A 106 -5.05 -0.61 -3.51
N THR A 107 -4.89 -1.89 -3.19
CA THR A 107 -3.63 -2.54 -2.78
C THR A 107 -3.28 -3.68 -3.73
N PRO A 108 -2.89 -3.40 -4.99
CA PRO A 108 -2.43 -4.44 -5.89
C PRO A 108 -1.23 -5.18 -5.28
N THR A 109 -1.33 -6.51 -5.21
CA THR A 109 -0.34 -7.37 -4.58
C THR A 109 1.02 -7.22 -5.27
N GLY A 110 1.04 -7.10 -6.60
CA GLY A 110 2.27 -6.96 -7.38
C GLY A 110 3.04 -5.69 -7.00
N LYS A 111 2.33 -4.59 -6.75
CA LYS A 111 2.94 -3.32 -6.35
C LYS A 111 3.42 -3.35 -4.90
N TYR A 112 2.50 -3.60 -3.96
CA TYR A 112 2.79 -3.49 -2.54
C TYR A 112 3.64 -4.65 -2.02
N GLY A 113 3.50 -5.85 -2.61
CA GLY A 113 4.39 -6.97 -2.35
C GLY A 113 5.82 -6.70 -2.84
N ALA A 114 6.00 -6.10 -4.03
CA ALA A 114 7.33 -5.73 -4.52
C ALA A 114 8.00 -4.68 -3.61
N MET A 115 7.23 -3.68 -3.16
CA MET A 115 7.69 -2.70 -2.17
C MET A 115 8.08 -3.37 -0.84
N ALA A 116 7.29 -4.34 -0.36
CA ALA A 116 7.61 -5.11 0.84
C ALA A 116 8.89 -5.94 0.69
N CYS A 117 9.08 -6.61 -0.45
CA CYS A 117 10.32 -7.36 -0.72
C CYS A 117 11.54 -6.42 -0.86
N GLN A 118 11.36 -5.23 -1.44
CA GLN A 118 12.41 -4.22 -1.52
C GLN A 118 12.81 -3.70 -0.13
N LEU A 119 11.83 -3.38 0.71
CA LEU A 119 12.09 -2.96 2.09
C LEU A 119 12.85 -4.05 2.86
N LYS A 120 12.48 -5.33 2.66
CA LYS A 120 13.20 -6.47 3.23
C LYS A 120 14.64 -6.58 2.71
N TYR A 121 14.85 -6.38 1.41
CA TYR A 121 16.18 -6.42 0.79
C TYR A 121 17.10 -5.30 1.31
N ASP A 122 16.57 -4.08 1.41
CA ASP A 122 17.29 -2.90 1.88
C ASP A 122 17.65 -3.01 3.37
N ASN A 123 16.88 -3.78 4.14
CA ASN A 123 17.06 -4.02 5.57
C ASN A 123 17.45 -5.48 5.89
N ARG A 124 17.98 -6.23 4.92
CA ARG A 124 18.19 -7.69 5.05
C ARG A 124 19.09 -8.08 6.20
N ASP A 125 20.10 -7.26 6.53
CA ASP A 125 21.06 -7.55 7.58
C ASP A 125 20.39 -7.52 8.96
N ILE A 126 19.55 -6.51 9.21
CA ILE A 126 18.81 -6.40 10.49
C ILE A 126 17.63 -7.37 10.57
N LEU A 127 17.12 -7.83 9.42
CA LEU A 127 16.09 -8.85 9.31
C LEU A 127 16.66 -10.28 9.27
N ASN A 128 17.98 -10.43 9.20
CA ASN A 128 18.68 -11.71 9.06
C ASN A 128 18.13 -12.56 7.90
N LEU A 129 17.97 -11.93 6.72
CA LEU A 129 17.48 -12.57 5.51
C LEU A 129 18.63 -12.83 4.54
N ASP A 130 18.65 -14.03 3.96
CA ASP A 130 19.59 -14.39 2.89
C ASP A 130 19.00 -14.10 1.49
N ASN A 131 19.86 -14.21 0.47
CA ASN A 131 19.47 -13.96 -0.91
C ASN A 131 18.39 -14.94 -1.41
N ALA A 132 18.34 -16.17 -0.87
CA ALA A 132 17.35 -17.16 -1.28
C ALA A 132 15.95 -16.79 -0.78
N ALA A 133 15.83 -16.38 0.48
CA ALA A 133 14.57 -15.89 1.07
C ALA A 133 14.09 -14.61 0.39
N LEU A 134 15.01 -13.69 0.06
CA LEU A 134 14.68 -12.45 -0.64
C LEU A 134 14.22 -12.73 -2.08
N TYR A 135 14.91 -13.62 -2.80
CA TYR A 135 14.50 -14.04 -4.14
C TYR A 135 13.10 -14.68 -4.11
N ALA A 136 12.85 -15.59 -3.16
CA ALA A 136 11.54 -16.23 -3.00
C ALA A 136 10.42 -15.20 -2.77
N CYS A 137 10.67 -14.18 -1.96
CA CYS A 137 9.72 -13.07 -1.75
C CYS A 137 9.33 -12.43 -3.09
N TYR A 138 10.29 -12.04 -3.91
CA TYR A 138 9.99 -11.43 -5.21
C TYR A 138 9.33 -12.40 -6.18
N ASP A 139 9.77 -13.65 -6.25
CA ASP A 139 9.23 -14.66 -7.16
C ASP A 139 7.77 -14.98 -6.87
N GLU A 140 7.40 -15.08 -5.59
CA GLU A 140 6.01 -15.27 -5.16
C GLU A 140 5.13 -14.09 -5.60
N ILE A 141 5.56 -12.85 -5.36
CA ILE A 141 4.79 -11.66 -5.72
C ILE A 141 4.70 -11.49 -7.24
N TYR A 142 5.80 -11.70 -7.96
CA TYR A 142 5.85 -11.59 -9.41
C TYR A 142 4.90 -12.59 -10.08
N LYS A 143 4.84 -13.83 -9.58
CA LYS A 143 3.91 -14.86 -10.09
C LYS A 143 2.46 -14.58 -9.69
N ALA A 144 2.22 -14.02 -8.51
CA ALA A 144 0.88 -13.73 -8.03
C ALA A 144 0.22 -12.57 -8.80
N ASP A 145 0.98 -11.57 -9.20
CA ASP A 145 0.45 -10.34 -9.80
C ASP A 145 1.49 -9.64 -10.69
N LYS A 146 1.92 -10.31 -11.77
CA LYS A 146 2.90 -9.82 -12.76
C LYS A 146 2.50 -8.45 -13.30
N ASP A 147 1.22 -8.25 -13.61
CA ASP A 147 0.73 -7.02 -14.24
C ASP A 147 0.99 -5.79 -13.38
N ASN A 148 0.84 -5.90 -12.06
CA ASN A 148 1.08 -4.78 -11.14
C ASN A 148 2.50 -4.74 -10.55
N PHE A 149 3.39 -5.68 -10.89
CA PHE A 149 4.81 -5.63 -10.54
C PHE A 149 5.55 -4.70 -11.52
N THR A 150 5.49 -3.38 -11.29
CA THR A 150 5.98 -2.39 -12.27
C THR A 150 7.15 -1.55 -11.78
N ASN A 151 7.59 -1.71 -10.52
CA ASN A 151 8.67 -0.91 -9.96
C ASN A 151 10.04 -1.32 -10.58
N PRO A 152 10.76 -0.41 -11.27
CA PRO A 152 12.02 -0.76 -11.93
C PRO A 152 13.13 -1.19 -10.96
N GLN A 153 13.21 -0.57 -9.78
CA GLN A 153 14.19 -0.95 -8.76
C GLN A 153 13.91 -2.37 -8.26
N SER A 154 12.64 -2.70 -8.00
CA SER A 154 12.25 -4.06 -7.59
C SER A 154 12.54 -5.11 -8.67
N LEU A 155 12.32 -4.80 -9.95
CA LEU A 155 12.66 -5.69 -11.07
C LEU A 155 14.17 -5.93 -11.14
N TYR A 156 14.96 -4.87 -11.01
CA TYR A 156 16.42 -4.95 -10.98
C TYR A 156 16.91 -5.80 -9.80
N THR A 157 16.44 -5.51 -8.58
CA THR A 157 16.81 -6.27 -7.37
C THR A 157 16.45 -7.75 -7.54
N TYR A 158 15.27 -8.04 -8.08
CA TYR A 158 14.82 -9.41 -8.32
C TYR A 158 15.75 -10.17 -9.27
N PHE A 159 16.16 -9.54 -10.38
CA PHE A 159 17.13 -10.12 -11.30
C PHE A 159 18.52 -10.28 -10.66
N SER A 160 19.01 -9.26 -9.94
CA SER A 160 20.30 -9.30 -9.26
C SER A 160 20.38 -10.46 -8.27
N LEU A 161 19.31 -10.73 -7.53
CA LEU A 161 19.24 -11.87 -6.62
C LEU A 161 19.34 -13.22 -7.36
N MET A 162 18.77 -13.35 -8.57
CA MET A 162 18.96 -14.56 -9.39
C MET A 162 20.43 -14.75 -9.77
N VAL A 163 21.13 -13.67 -10.16
CA VAL A 163 22.55 -13.71 -10.49
C VAL A 163 23.37 -14.16 -9.28
N ASP A 164 23.12 -13.57 -8.10
CA ASP A 164 23.81 -13.95 -6.86
C ASP A 164 23.60 -15.43 -6.52
N LEU A 165 22.37 -15.94 -6.68
CA LEU A 165 22.05 -17.35 -6.43
C LEU A 165 22.70 -18.29 -7.45
N TYR A 166 22.82 -17.87 -8.71
CA TYR A 166 23.56 -18.61 -9.73
C TYR A 166 25.06 -18.67 -9.43
N ASP A 167 25.65 -17.54 -9.04
CA ASP A 167 27.06 -17.46 -8.68
C ASP A 167 27.38 -18.33 -7.46
N ALA A 168 26.46 -18.36 -6.49
CA ALA A 168 26.48 -19.26 -5.34
C ALA A 168 26.15 -20.73 -5.66
N LYS A 169 25.97 -21.09 -6.95
CA LYS A 169 25.64 -22.45 -7.43
C LYS A 169 24.32 -23.02 -6.91
N GLN A 170 23.41 -22.15 -6.47
CA GLN A 170 22.04 -22.52 -6.04
C GLN A 170 21.04 -22.50 -7.19
N LYS A 171 21.39 -21.85 -8.31
CA LYS A 171 20.58 -21.77 -9.53
C LYS A 171 21.38 -22.24 -10.73
N THR A 172 20.67 -22.79 -11.71
CA THR A 172 21.23 -23.26 -12.98
C THR A 172 21.35 -22.12 -13.99
N ALA A 173 22.20 -22.31 -15.01
CA ALA A 173 22.30 -21.34 -16.11
C ALA A 173 20.95 -21.18 -16.84
N ALA A 174 20.20 -22.28 -17.00
CA ALA A 174 18.88 -22.25 -17.62
C ALA A 174 17.89 -21.39 -16.80
N GLU A 175 17.87 -21.52 -15.47
CA GLU A 175 17.04 -20.66 -14.62
C GLU A 175 17.42 -19.18 -14.72
N LEU A 176 18.72 -18.87 -14.80
CA LEU A 176 19.19 -17.50 -14.99
C LEU A 176 18.74 -16.93 -16.35
N PHE A 177 18.88 -17.69 -17.45
CA PHE A 177 18.43 -17.25 -18.77
C PHE A 177 16.92 -17.05 -18.83
N ASN A 178 16.13 -17.99 -18.28
CA ASN A 178 14.68 -17.83 -18.20
C ASN A 178 14.30 -16.58 -17.41
N LYS A 179 15.02 -16.27 -16.32
CA LYS A 179 14.76 -15.06 -15.53
C LYS A 179 15.15 -13.79 -16.29
N TYR A 180 16.23 -13.82 -17.07
CA TYR A 180 16.59 -12.72 -17.95
C TYR A 180 15.45 -12.46 -18.95
N ASP A 181 14.94 -13.49 -19.61
CA ASP A 181 13.83 -13.38 -20.56
C ASP A 181 12.57 -12.83 -19.88
N ASP A 182 12.19 -13.34 -18.70
CA ASP A 182 11.05 -12.83 -17.91
C ASP A 182 11.16 -11.31 -17.64
N VAL A 183 12.36 -10.85 -17.26
CA VAL A 183 12.61 -9.45 -16.89
C VAL A 183 12.63 -8.56 -18.13
N VAL A 184 13.23 -9.01 -19.24
CA VAL A 184 13.21 -8.29 -20.52
C VAL A 184 11.79 -8.13 -21.02
N GLU A 185 11.01 -9.21 -21.06
CA GLU A 185 9.60 -9.17 -21.47
C GLU A 185 8.81 -8.17 -20.60
N LYS A 186 9.01 -8.22 -19.27
CA LYS A 186 8.32 -7.29 -18.37
C LYS A 186 8.73 -5.82 -18.61
N ILE A 187 10.00 -5.54 -18.86
CA ILE A 187 10.46 -4.19 -19.19
C ILE A 187 9.81 -3.71 -20.49
N GLU A 188 9.74 -4.56 -21.51
CA GLU A 188 9.08 -4.24 -22.78
C GLU A 188 7.58 -3.94 -22.59
N ASP A 189 6.89 -4.74 -21.77
CA ASP A 189 5.49 -4.50 -21.40
C ASP A 189 5.31 -3.13 -20.72
N GLU A 190 6.18 -2.78 -19.76
CA GLU A 190 6.10 -1.49 -19.06
C GLU A 190 6.39 -0.30 -19.99
N VAL A 191 7.35 -0.44 -20.91
CA VAL A 191 7.65 0.57 -21.93
C VAL A 191 6.44 0.79 -22.85
N LYS A 192 5.82 -0.31 -23.31
CA LYS A 192 4.61 -0.25 -24.14
C LYS A 192 3.45 0.42 -23.39
N ASN A 193 3.16 -0.05 -22.17
CA ASN A 193 2.08 0.49 -21.33
C ASN A 193 2.25 1.99 -21.05
N THR A 194 3.49 2.43 -20.81
CA THR A 194 3.81 3.85 -20.58
C THR A 194 3.62 4.66 -21.86
N SER A 195 4.06 4.13 -23.01
CA SER A 195 3.90 4.79 -24.31
C SER A 195 2.43 4.96 -24.70
N GLU A 196 1.58 3.96 -24.46
CA GLU A 196 0.14 4.02 -24.73
C GLU A 196 -0.57 5.07 -23.87
N LYS A 197 -0.21 5.16 -22.58
CA LYS A 197 -0.71 6.20 -21.67
C LYS A 197 -0.29 7.58 -22.15
N LEU A 198 0.97 7.76 -22.52
CA LEU A 198 1.48 9.03 -23.04
C LEU A 198 0.73 9.47 -24.31
N ASN A 199 0.54 8.56 -25.27
CA ASN A 199 -0.22 8.86 -26.50
C ASN A 199 -1.66 9.30 -26.19
N THR A 200 -2.28 8.72 -25.17
CA THR A 200 -3.62 9.12 -24.71
C THR A 200 -3.62 10.55 -24.14
N LEU A 201 -2.57 10.93 -23.41
CA LEU A 201 -2.43 12.29 -22.86
C LEU A 201 -2.17 13.32 -23.96
N ILE A 202 -1.30 12.99 -24.92
CA ILE A 202 -1.02 13.84 -26.10
C ILE A 202 -2.32 14.09 -26.88
N ALA A 203 -3.11 13.05 -27.15
CA ALA A 203 -4.38 13.21 -27.86
C ALA A 203 -5.39 14.11 -27.11
N LYS A 204 -5.37 14.12 -25.76
CA LYS A 204 -6.20 15.03 -24.96
C LYS A 204 -5.72 16.48 -25.10
N GLU A 205 -4.41 16.71 -25.04
CA GLU A 205 -3.84 18.04 -25.26
C GLU A 205 -4.11 18.55 -26.67
N ASP A 206 -3.92 17.72 -27.70
CA ASP A 206 -4.19 18.07 -29.11
C ASP A 206 -5.68 18.40 -29.34
N ALA A 207 -6.58 17.76 -28.61
CA ALA A 207 -8.01 18.06 -28.60
C ALA A 207 -8.38 19.30 -27.75
N GLY A 208 -7.39 19.98 -27.15
CA GLY A 208 -7.59 21.16 -26.30
C GLY A 208 -8.20 20.86 -24.92
N THR A 209 -8.13 19.61 -24.46
CA THR A 209 -8.65 19.20 -23.15
C THR A 209 -7.59 19.40 -22.07
N GLU A 210 -7.92 20.13 -21.00
CA GLU A 210 -6.99 20.33 -19.88
C GLU A 210 -6.74 19.02 -19.11
N LEU A 211 -5.47 18.65 -18.94
CA LEU A 211 -5.08 17.49 -18.14
C LEU A 211 -5.36 17.74 -16.65
N THR A 212 -5.84 16.72 -15.95
CA THR A 212 -6.00 16.77 -14.50
C THR A 212 -4.64 16.80 -13.79
N LYS A 213 -4.62 17.19 -12.50
CA LYS A 213 -3.40 17.14 -11.68
C LYS A 213 -2.75 15.74 -11.64
N LYS A 214 -3.55 14.67 -11.73
CA LYS A 214 -3.07 13.29 -11.73
C LYS A 214 -2.49 12.87 -13.09
N GLU A 215 -3.00 13.42 -14.18
CA GLU A 215 -2.51 13.13 -15.53
C GLU A 215 -1.19 13.86 -15.82
N ARG A 216 -0.98 15.02 -15.22
CA ARG A 216 0.29 15.77 -15.31
C ARG A 216 1.47 15.12 -14.56
N SER A 217 1.23 14.07 -13.79
CA SER A 217 2.27 13.35 -13.03
C SER A 217 2.61 11.97 -13.62
N VAL A 218 2.09 11.66 -14.82
CA VAL A 218 2.43 10.47 -15.62
C VAL A 218 3.70 10.75 -16.40
#